data_AF-A0A0F9DE73-F1
#
_entry.id   AF-A0A0F9DE73-F1
#
_cell.length_a   1.000
_cell.length_b   1.000
_cell.length_c   1.000
_cell.angle_alpha   90.00
_cell.angle_beta   90.00
_cell.angle_gamma   90.00
#
_symmetry.space_group_name_H-M   'P 1'
#
loop_
_entity.id
_entity.type
_entity.pdbx_description
1 polymer ?
#
loop_
_entity_poly.entity_id
_entity_poly.type
_entity_poly.pdbx_seq_one_letter_code
_entity_poly.pdbx_strand_id
1 'polypeptide(L)'
;MTMQQITLCEKWTGLCNQLFAFATGVSNAKQAGHKKASVGSFSPTLNSKQRVPVTKIIDLVTTGKRVGVELVNGTDYGRPCFGWYDRNNEQEFVHILRSIQFQPVFYTLAQKLFDKYIDSTRPLHVIHFRIEQDGITHWSRMNKMTPRAFKQQLYRKYRKAITEHIPNGSQILALTFDVNHLLLKELSKRYTIIGVDTIKLVKERIGFTGREVCAIVDLLLGIKCSGTFVGCHNLILKRGSTFSYTLWKLMNNAKKGVFLDLDKITAELQI
;
A
#
# COMPACT_ATOMS: atom_id res chain seq x y z
N MET A 1 -29.64 1.34 19.48
CA MET A 1 -28.32 1.95 19.20
C MET A 1 -28.17 2.05 17.69
N THR A 2 -27.87 3.24 17.17
CA THR A 2 -27.56 3.42 15.74
C THR A 2 -26.21 2.78 15.43
N MET A 3 -26.12 2.08 14.31
CA MET A 3 -24.90 1.41 13.83
C MET A 3 -24.16 2.37 12.89
N GLN A 4 -22.85 2.56 13.09
CA GLN A 4 -22.06 3.37 12.17
C GLN A 4 -21.90 2.63 10.84
N GLN A 5 -22.10 3.31 9.72
CA GLN A 5 -21.79 2.78 8.39
C GLN A 5 -20.42 3.28 7.95
N ILE A 6 -19.60 2.36 7.43
CA ILE A 6 -18.25 2.61 6.93
C ILE A 6 -18.22 2.28 5.44
N THR A 7 -18.09 3.29 4.60
CA THR A 7 -18.02 3.11 3.15
C THR A 7 -16.57 3.20 2.69
N LEU A 8 -16.08 2.13 2.06
CA LEU A 8 -14.66 1.98 1.70
C LEU A 8 -14.28 2.62 0.38
N CYS A 9 -15.20 2.68 -0.58
CA CYS A 9 -14.85 2.88 -1.97
C CYS A 9 -15.61 4.05 -2.62
N GLU A 10 -14.86 4.83 -3.39
CA GLU A 10 -15.35 5.71 -4.45
C GLU A 10 -14.72 5.30 -5.79
N LYS A 11 -15.12 5.94 -6.90
CA LYS A 11 -14.34 5.81 -8.14
C LYS A 11 -12.89 6.25 -7.87
N TRP A 12 -11.91 5.62 -8.53
CA TRP A 12 -10.48 5.98 -8.44
C TRP A 12 -9.77 5.70 -7.09
N THR A 13 -10.32 4.83 -6.22
CA THR A 13 -9.64 4.45 -4.96
C THR A 13 -8.82 3.17 -5.10
N GLY A 14 -7.51 3.25 -4.85
CA GLY A 14 -6.66 2.07 -4.66
C GLY A 14 -6.82 1.44 -3.27
N LEU A 15 -6.16 0.30 -3.03
CA LEU A 15 -6.20 -0.50 -1.80
C LEU A 15 -6.04 0.36 -0.56
N CYS A 16 -4.93 1.09 -0.46
CA CYS A 16 -4.61 1.82 0.77
C CYS A 16 -5.54 3.02 1.01
N ASN A 17 -6.16 3.59 -0.04
CA ASN A 17 -7.21 4.59 0.17
C ASN A 17 -8.47 3.94 0.77
N GLN A 18 -8.80 2.72 0.36
CA GLN A 18 -9.90 1.95 0.97
C GLN A 18 -9.58 1.55 2.42
N LEU A 19 -8.32 1.20 2.74
CA LEU A 19 -7.89 0.94 4.12
C LEU A 19 -7.91 2.22 4.98
N PHE A 20 -7.61 3.39 4.40
CA PHE A 20 -7.72 4.66 5.10
C PHE A 20 -9.17 5.03 5.41
N ALA A 21 -10.08 4.80 4.46
CA ALA A 21 -11.51 4.98 4.68
C ALA A 21 -12.03 4.02 5.77
N PHE A 22 -11.56 2.76 5.75
CA PHE A 22 -11.83 1.81 6.84
C PHE A 22 -11.36 2.35 8.19
N ALA A 23 -10.09 2.74 8.29
CA ALA A 23 -9.51 3.20 9.56
C ALA A 23 -10.20 4.46 10.09
N THR A 24 -10.52 5.41 9.21
CA THR A 24 -11.30 6.60 9.56
C THR A 24 -12.69 6.22 10.07
N GLY A 25 -13.40 5.35 9.35
CA GLY A 25 -14.75 4.94 9.74
C GLY A 25 -14.79 4.25 11.10
N VAL A 26 -13.80 3.39 11.39
CA VAL A 26 -13.65 2.76 12.71
C VAL A 26 -13.34 3.80 13.79
N SER A 27 -12.42 4.74 13.53
CA SER A 27 -12.10 5.84 14.45
C SER A 27 -13.33 6.67 14.79
N ASN A 28 -14.12 7.05 13.78
CA ASN A 28 -15.35 7.82 13.97
C ASN A 28 -16.40 7.01 14.76
N ALA A 29 -16.52 5.70 14.50
CA ALA A 29 -17.40 4.83 15.27
C ALA A 29 -17.04 4.84 16.76
N LYS A 30 -15.74 4.71 17.08
CA LYS A 30 -15.24 4.77 18.47
C LYS A 30 -15.52 6.13 19.12
N GLN A 31 -15.23 7.23 18.42
CA GLN A 31 -15.44 8.58 18.94
C GLN A 31 -16.91 8.89 19.23
N ALA A 32 -17.82 8.35 18.43
CA ALA A 32 -19.26 8.47 18.64
C ALA A 32 -19.83 7.45 19.65
N GLY A 33 -18.99 6.62 20.27
CA GLY A 33 -19.42 5.61 21.25
C GLY A 33 -20.14 4.40 20.64
N HIS A 34 -20.03 4.19 19.33
CA HIS A 34 -20.61 3.02 18.68
C HIS A 34 -19.80 1.76 18.99
N LYS A 35 -20.48 0.72 19.49
CA LYS A 35 -19.89 -0.61 19.71
C LYS A 35 -19.87 -1.49 18.45
N LYS A 36 -20.60 -1.10 17.41
CA LYS A 36 -20.79 -1.86 16.18
C LYS A 36 -20.76 -0.95 14.95
N ALA A 37 -20.09 -1.42 13.91
CA ALA A 37 -20.03 -0.74 12.62
C ALA A 37 -20.19 -1.72 11.45
N SER A 38 -20.87 -1.27 10.41
CA SER A 38 -21.11 -2.01 9.17
C SER A 38 -20.16 -1.53 8.10
N VAL A 39 -19.41 -2.45 7.49
CA VAL A 39 -18.35 -2.14 6.52
C VAL A 39 -18.83 -2.52 5.12
N GLY A 40 -18.85 -1.54 4.22
CA GLY A 40 -19.24 -1.71 2.82
C GLY A 40 -18.28 -2.59 2.02
N SER A 41 -18.55 -2.72 0.73
CA SER A 41 -17.82 -3.56 -0.20
C SER A 41 -16.46 -3.00 -0.59
N PHE A 42 -15.56 -3.91 -0.97
CA PHE A 42 -14.24 -3.60 -1.49
C PHE A 42 -14.26 -3.52 -3.02
N SER A 43 -13.48 -2.60 -3.58
CA SER A 43 -13.22 -2.52 -5.03
C SER A 43 -11.89 -3.20 -5.37
N PRO A 44 -11.91 -4.32 -6.11
CA PRO A 44 -10.69 -5.08 -6.42
C PRO A 44 -9.80 -4.41 -7.47
N THR A 45 -10.36 -3.49 -8.26
CA THR A 45 -9.67 -2.83 -9.37
C THR A 45 -10.01 -1.35 -9.39
N LEU A 46 -9.00 -0.50 -9.59
CA LEU A 46 -9.17 0.92 -9.82
C LEU A 46 -10.19 1.16 -10.95
N ASN A 47 -11.17 2.04 -10.74
CA ASN A 47 -12.19 2.45 -11.72
C ASN A 47 -13.19 1.37 -12.13
N SER A 48 -13.15 0.20 -11.49
CA SER A 48 -14.16 -0.82 -11.73
C SER A 48 -15.44 -0.50 -10.97
N LYS A 49 -16.58 -0.85 -11.57
CA LYS A 49 -17.87 -0.95 -10.87
C LYS A 49 -18.00 -2.25 -10.06
N GLN A 50 -17.11 -3.22 -10.29
CA GLN A 50 -17.11 -4.48 -9.55
C GLN A 50 -16.89 -4.22 -8.07
N ARG A 51 -17.67 -4.90 -7.25
CA ARG A 51 -17.58 -4.88 -5.79
C ARG A 51 -17.51 -6.29 -5.28
N VAL A 52 -16.70 -6.52 -4.25
CA VAL A 52 -16.64 -7.79 -3.53
C VAL A 52 -16.96 -7.52 -2.06
N PRO A 53 -17.66 -8.43 -1.37
CA PRO A 53 -17.86 -8.30 0.08
C PRO A 53 -16.52 -8.11 0.77
N VAL A 54 -16.43 -7.16 1.71
CA VAL A 54 -15.18 -6.90 2.43
C VAL A 54 -14.73 -8.12 3.22
N THR A 55 -15.64 -9.01 3.60
CA THR A 55 -15.31 -10.29 4.26
C THR A 55 -14.49 -11.22 3.38
N LYS A 56 -14.46 -11.03 2.05
CA LYS A 56 -13.51 -11.75 1.16
C LYS A 56 -12.09 -11.19 1.22
N ILE A 57 -11.89 -10.04 1.85
CA ILE A 57 -10.64 -9.29 1.89
C ILE A 57 -10.09 -9.22 3.31
N ILE A 58 -10.91 -8.76 4.25
CA ILE A 58 -10.60 -8.54 5.66
C ILE A 58 -11.36 -9.54 6.51
N ASP A 59 -10.68 -10.15 7.48
CA ASP A 59 -11.31 -10.85 8.60
C ASP A 59 -11.88 -9.81 9.57
N LEU A 60 -13.15 -9.47 9.37
CA LEU A 60 -13.86 -8.47 10.18
C LEU A 60 -13.96 -8.88 11.65
N VAL A 61 -14.04 -10.18 11.97
CA VAL A 61 -14.19 -10.66 13.35
C VAL A 61 -12.91 -10.41 14.12
N THR A 62 -11.77 -10.86 13.57
CA THR A 62 -10.47 -10.67 14.22
C THR A 62 -10.09 -9.20 14.24
N THR A 63 -10.30 -8.48 13.13
CA THR A 63 -10.02 -7.04 13.07
C THR A 63 -10.86 -6.27 14.09
N GLY A 64 -12.17 -6.56 14.17
CA GLY A 64 -13.10 -5.90 15.09
C GLY A 64 -12.72 -6.08 16.55
N LYS A 65 -12.33 -7.29 16.95
CA LYS A 65 -11.79 -7.57 18.29
C LYS A 65 -10.56 -6.73 18.61
N ARG A 66 -9.63 -6.57 17.65
CA ARG A 66 -8.39 -5.81 17.85
C ARG A 66 -8.61 -4.30 17.97
N VAL A 67 -9.60 -3.76 17.26
CA VAL A 67 -9.91 -2.31 17.28
C VAL A 67 -10.98 -1.92 18.31
N GLY A 68 -11.58 -2.90 18.99
CA GLY A 68 -12.62 -2.67 20.00
C GLY A 68 -13.99 -2.26 19.43
N VAL A 69 -14.30 -2.65 18.18
CA VAL A 69 -15.58 -2.39 17.52
C VAL A 69 -16.05 -3.66 16.83
N GLU A 70 -17.28 -4.10 17.06
CA GLU A 70 -17.87 -5.21 16.31
C GLU A 70 -18.04 -4.79 14.84
N LEU A 71 -17.32 -5.45 13.93
CA LEU A 71 -17.41 -5.16 12.51
C LEU A 71 -18.26 -6.22 11.81
N VAL A 72 -19.27 -5.77 11.08
CA VAL A 72 -20.14 -6.63 10.28
C VAL A 72 -20.10 -6.26 8.81
N ASN A 73 -20.41 -7.22 7.95
CA ASN A 73 -20.51 -6.96 6.51
C ASN A 73 -21.74 -6.09 6.23
N GLY A 74 -21.52 -4.96 5.57
CA GLY A 74 -22.55 -4.05 5.11
C GLY A 74 -22.82 -4.13 3.63
N THR A 75 -23.81 -3.38 3.18
CA THR A 75 -23.93 -2.97 1.77
C THR A 75 -23.29 -1.59 1.59
N ASP A 76 -23.00 -1.19 0.35
CA ASP A 76 -22.47 0.14 0.08
C ASP A 76 -23.53 1.20 0.38
N TYR A 77 -23.21 2.18 1.24
CA TYR A 77 -24.10 3.29 1.58
C TYR A 77 -23.39 4.64 1.39
N GLY A 78 -23.92 5.49 0.51
CA GLY A 78 -23.49 6.89 0.42
C GLY A 78 -22.03 7.11 0.00
N ARG A 79 -21.49 8.27 0.38
CA ARG A 79 -20.10 8.66 0.07
C ARG A 79 -19.13 8.05 1.10
N PRO A 80 -17.97 7.51 0.69
CA PRO A 80 -16.92 7.08 1.59
C PRO A 80 -16.49 8.16 2.57
N CYS A 81 -16.17 7.72 3.77
CA CYS A 81 -15.54 8.57 4.78
C CYS A 81 -14.06 8.74 4.41
N PHE A 82 -13.76 9.73 3.57
CA PHE A 82 -12.38 10.16 3.40
C PHE A 82 -11.94 10.97 4.61
N GLY A 83 -11.31 10.29 5.56
CA GLY A 83 -10.46 10.93 6.55
C GLY A 83 -9.00 10.71 6.16
N TRP A 84 -8.26 11.80 6.10
CA TRP A 84 -6.82 11.73 6.35
C TRP A 84 -6.61 11.83 7.85
N TYR A 85 -5.64 11.11 8.37
CA TYR A 85 -5.21 11.30 9.74
C TYR A 85 -4.55 12.68 9.87
N ASP A 86 -4.82 13.39 10.95
CA ASP A 86 -4.15 14.62 11.32
C ASP A 86 -3.13 14.33 12.43
N ARG A 87 -2.66 15.35 13.15
CA ARG A 87 -1.75 15.15 14.29
C ARG A 87 -2.47 14.63 15.53
N ASN A 88 -3.78 14.84 15.64
CA ASN A 88 -4.57 14.52 16.82
C ASN A 88 -5.03 13.06 16.83
N ASN A 89 -5.18 12.44 15.65
CA ASN A 89 -5.65 11.05 15.53
C ASN A 89 -4.64 10.06 14.92
N GLU A 90 -3.39 10.47 14.65
CA GLU A 90 -2.40 9.60 13.97
C GLU A 90 -2.15 8.27 14.70
N GLN A 91 -2.04 8.30 16.03
CA GLN A 91 -1.76 7.10 16.81
C GLN A 91 -2.89 6.08 16.71
N GLU A 92 -4.14 6.51 16.90
CA GLU A 92 -5.33 5.67 16.75
C GLU A 92 -5.47 5.17 15.32
N PHE A 93 -5.27 6.03 14.33
CA PHE A 93 -5.34 5.67 12.93
C PHE A 93 -4.32 4.59 12.55
N VAL A 94 -3.06 4.75 12.98
CA VAL A 94 -1.98 3.75 12.76
C VAL A 94 -2.27 2.47 13.53
N HIS A 95 -2.80 2.56 14.76
CA HIS A 95 -3.22 1.40 15.52
C HIS A 95 -4.31 0.60 14.79
N ILE A 96 -5.33 1.27 14.25
CA ILE A 96 -6.38 0.62 13.46
C ILE A 96 -5.78 -0.02 12.20
N LEU A 97 -4.95 0.69 11.43
CA LEU A 97 -4.29 0.14 10.25
C LEU A 97 -3.48 -1.14 10.56
N ARG A 98 -2.70 -1.13 11.64
CA ARG A 98 -1.93 -2.30 12.12
C ARG A 98 -2.81 -3.44 12.60
N SER A 99 -4.03 -3.13 13.00
CA SER A 99 -5.00 -4.10 13.50
C SER A 99 -5.80 -4.80 12.40
N ILE A 100 -5.78 -4.28 11.17
CA ILE A 100 -6.43 -4.93 10.02
C ILE A 100 -5.84 -6.31 9.79
N GLN A 101 -6.70 -7.31 9.72
CA GLN A 101 -6.33 -8.67 9.34
C GLN A 101 -6.96 -9.02 8.00
N PHE A 102 -6.12 -9.33 7.01
CA PHE A 102 -6.61 -9.88 5.76
C PHE A 102 -7.10 -11.33 5.93
N GLN A 103 -7.80 -11.85 4.93
CA GLN A 103 -8.18 -13.26 4.91
C GLN A 103 -6.94 -14.19 4.83
N PRO A 104 -6.96 -15.38 5.47
CA PRO A 104 -5.80 -16.29 5.54
C PRO A 104 -5.14 -16.60 4.19
N VAL A 105 -5.94 -16.71 3.12
CA VAL A 105 -5.46 -16.99 1.75
C VAL A 105 -4.37 -16.02 1.27
N PHE A 106 -4.44 -14.74 1.67
CA PHE A 106 -3.46 -13.72 1.29
C PHE A 106 -2.12 -13.97 1.95
N TYR A 107 -2.11 -14.32 3.25
CA TYR A 107 -0.90 -14.64 3.99
C TYR A 107 -0.24 -15.91 3.46
N THR A 108 -1.03 -16.95 3.19
CA THR A 108 -0.52 -18.20 2.59
C THR A 108 0.13 -17.94 1.23
N LEU A 109 -0.48 -17.11 0.38
CA LEU A 109 0.07 -16.76 -0.91
C LEU A 109 1.36 -15.93 -0.78
N ALA A 110 1.35 -14.90 0.08
CA ALA A 110 2.53 -14.07 0.33
C ALA A 110 3.70 -14.90 0.90
N GLN A 111 3.44 -15.80 1.84
CA GLN A 111 4.47 -16.68 2.41
C GLN A 111 5.04 -17.62 1.34
N LYS A 112 4.20 -18.23 0.51
CA LYS A 112 4.67 -19.08 -0.60
C LYS A 112 5.57 -18.32 -1.58
N LEU A 113 5.24 -17.07 -1.88
CA LEU A 113 6.06 -16.21 -2.73
C LEU A 113 7.37 -15.82 -2.06
N PHE A 114 7.32 -15.53 -0.76
CA PHE A 114 8.50 -15.24 0.04
C PHE A 114 9.48 -16.43 0.01
N ASP A 115 9.01 -17.62 0.38
CA ASP A 115 9.85 -18.84 0.43
C ASP A 115 10.43 -19.22 -0.94
N LYS A 116 9.71 -18.88 -2.02
CA LYS A 116 10.14 -19.21 -3.38
C LYS A 116 11.23 -18.27 -3.92
N TYR A 117 11.15 -16.98 -3.60
CA TYR A 117 11.94 -15.95 -4.30
C TYR A 117 12.90 -15.17 -3.41
N ILE A 118 12.71 -15.17 -2.09
CA ILE A 118 13.45 -14.34 -1.16
C ILE A 118 14.39 -15.22 -0.34
N ASP A 119 15.68 -14.88 -0.36
CA ASP A 119 16.68 -15.49 0.51
C ASP A 119 16.59 -14.88 1.91
N SER A 120 16.03 -15.61 2.86
CA SER A 120 15.80 -15.12 4.22
C SER A 120 17.08 -14.93 5.03
N THR A 121 18.24 -15.43 4.56
CA THR A 121 19.52 -15.29 5.25
C THR A 121 20.18 -13.93 5.04
N ARG A 122 19.66 -13.14 4.09
CA ARG A 122 20.21 -11.83 3.71
C ARG A 122 19.19 -10.72 3.93
N PRO A 123 19.63 -9.47 4.21
CA PRO A 123 18.72 -8.33 4.31
C PRO A 123 17.86 -8.17 3.05
N LEU A 124 16.55 -8.00 3.26
CA LEU A 124 15.60 -7.70 2.19
C LEU A 124 15.38 -6.19 2.12
N HIS A 125 15.81 -5.59 1.02
CA HIS A 125 15.46 -4.21 0.70
C HIS A 125 14.15 -4.20 -0.10
N VAL A 126 13.33 -3.18 0.11
CA VAL A 126 12.02 -3.07 -0.55
C VAL A 126 11.92 -1.71 -1.20
N ILE A 127 11.44 -1.68 -2.44
CA ILE A 127 11.20 -0.44 -3.16
C ILE A 127 9.78 -0.46 -3.68
N HIS A 128 9.03 0.59 -3.38
CA HIS A 128 7.74 0.82 -4.01
C HIS A 128 7.89 1.80 -5.17
N PHE A 129 7.80 1.29 -6.41
CA PHE A 129 7.90 2.11 -7.61
C PHE A 129 6.52 2.61 -8.03
N ARG A 130 6.28 3.91 -7.88
CA ARG A 130 5.08 4.58 -8.40
C ARG A 130 5.32 5.20 -9.78
N ILE A 131 5.49 4.32 -10.76
CA ILE A 131 5.89 4.67 -12.14
C ILE A 131 4.79 4.43 -13.18
N GLU A 132 3.61 3.98 -12.75
CA GLU A 132 2.49 3.72 -13.63
C GLU A 132 1.91 5.02 -14.20
N GLN A 133 1.29 4.92 -15.38
CA GLN A 133 0.88 6.09 -16.17
C GLN A 133 -0.10 7.01 -15.44
N ASP A 134 -0.99 6.46 -14.61
CA ASP A 134 -1.92 7.21 -13.77
C ASP A 134 -1.17 8.11 -12.78
N GLY A 135 -0.17 7.55 -12.11
CA GLY A 135 0.71 8.25 -11.19
C GLY A 135 1.54 9.33 -11.89
N ILE A 136 2.26 8.94 -12.96
CA ILE A 136 3.10 9.86 -13.73
C ILE A 136 2.29 11.08 -14.19
N THR A 137 1.08 10.87 -14.71
CA THR A 137 0.21 11.96 -15.18
C THR A 137 -0.22 12.88 -14.03
N HIS A 138 -0.60 12.30 -12.88
CA HIS A 138 -1.01 13.07 -11.71
C HIS A 138 0.12 13.97 -11.19
N TRP A 139 1.29 13.39 -10.91
CA TRP A 139 2.40 14.13 -10.30
C TRP A 139 3.15 15.01 -11.28
N SER A 140 3.18 14.69 -12.59
CA SER A 140 3.77 15.62 -13.57
C SER A 140 3.01 16.93 -13.62
N ARG A 141 1.67 16.90 -13.53
CA ARG A 141 0.83 18.10 -13.46
C ARG A 141 1.13 18.92 -12.20
N MET A 142 1.25 18.27 -11.04
CA MET A 142 1.59 18.95 -9.78
C MET A 142 2.96 19.64 -9.85
N ASN A 143 3.93 19.01 -10.51
CA ASN A 143 5.28 19.55 -10.69
C ASN A 143 5.41 20.51 -11.87
N LYS A 144 4.31 20.82 -12.59
CA LYS A 144 4.32 21.65 -13.81
C LYS A 144 5.31 21.14 -14.87
N MET A 145 5.39 19.81 -15.02
CA MET A 145 6.27 19.12 -15.96
C MET A 145 5.46 18.28 -16.96
N THR A 146 6.05 18.01 -18.13
CA THR A 146 5.50 16.98 -19.02
C THR A 146 5.64 15.59 -18.37
N PRO A 147 4.73 14.63 -18.65
CA PRO A 147 4.84 13.26 -18.15
C PRO A 147 6.21 12.61 -18.41
N ARG A 148 6.79 12.85 -19.60
CA ARG A 148 8.12 12.35 -19.97
C ARG A 148 9.23 12.96 -19.09
N ALA A 149 9.24 14.28 -18.91
CA ALA A 149 10.24 14.95 -18.09
C ALA A 149 10.15 14.52 -16.62
N PHE A 150 8.93 14.44 -16.08
CA PHE A 150 8.70 13.95 -14.72
C PHE A 150 9.19 12.51 -14.54
N LYS A 151 8.84 11.60 -15.47
CA LYS A 151 9.28 10.20 -15.42
C LYS A 151 10.81 10.06 -15.43
N GLN A 152 11.51 10.89 -16.23
CA GLN A 152 12.97 10.92 -16.25
C GLN A 152 13.55 11.38 -14.91
N GLN A 153 13.00 12.43 -14.30
CA GLN A 153 13.44 12.89 -12.98
C GLN A 153 13.16 11.87 -11.88
N LEU A 154 11.98 11.24 -11.92
CA LEU A 154 11.62 10.17 -11.01
C LEU A 154 12.60 8.98 -11.11
N TYR A 155 12.97 8.57 -12.31
CA TYR A 155 13.95 7.50 -12.52
C TYR A 155 15.32 7.89 -11.94
N ARG A 156 15.76 9.14 -12.13
CA ARG A 156 17.01 9.65 -11.53
C ARG A 156 16.95 9.63 -10.00
N LYS A 157 15.84 10.06 -9.40
CA LYS A 157 15.65 10.03 -7.93
C LYS A 157 15.66 8.61 -7.38
N TYR A 158 15.00 7.65 -8.03
CA TYR A 158 15.10 6.25 -7.63
C TYR A 158 16.53 5.73 -7.73
N ARG A 159 17.22 5.96 -8.86
CA ARG A 159 18.62 5.53 -9.01
C ARG A 159 19.48 6.08 -7.87
N LYS A 160 19.41 7.38 -7.61
CA LYS A 160 20.12 8.05 -6.50
C LYS A 160 19.83 7.37 -5.16
N ALA A 161 18.55 7.30 -4.78
CA ALA A 161 18.11 6.72 -3.51
C ALA A 161 18.58 5.27 -3.32
N ILE A 162 18.54 4.47 -4.39
CA ILE A 162 18.93 3.06 -4.36
C ILE A 162 20.45 2.95 -4.25
N THR A 163 21.20 3.62 -5.13
CA THR A 163 22.67 3.48 -5.16
C THR A 163 23.36 4.08 -3.95
N GLU A 164 22.77 5.12 -3.32
CA GLU A 164 23.33 5.75 -2.12
C GLU A 164 22.96 5.01 -0.82
N HIS A 165 21.93 4.16 -0.81
CA HIS A 165 21.40 3.59 0.44
C HIS A 165 21.15 2.08 0.42
N ILE A 166 21.41 1.41 -0.70
CA ILE A 166 21.32 -0.05 -0.82
C ILE A 166 22.66 -0.58 -1.36
N PRO A 167 23.37 -1.44 -0.60
CA PRO A 167 24.65 -2.00 -1.02
C PRO A 167 24.53 -2.79 -2.33
N ASN A 168 25.55 -2.71 -3.19
CA ASN A 168 25.63 -3.52 -4.42
C ASN A 168 25.56 -5.02 -4.09
N GLY A 169 24.97 -5.79 -4.99
CA GLY A 169 24.74 -7.22 -4.83
C GLY A 169 23.58 -7.58 -3.92
N SER A 170 22.95 -6.62 -3.23
CA SER A 170 21.78 -6.87 -2.37
C SER A 170 20.56 -7.34 -3.16
N GLN A 171 19.67 -8.07 -2.48
CA GLN A 171 18.35 -8.40 -3.03
C GLN A 171 17.36 -7.27 -2.77
N ILE A 172 16.52 -6.98 -3.78
CA ILE A 172 15.54 -5.91 -3.75
C ILE A 172 14.21 -6.48 -4.22
N LEU A 173 13.20 -6.42 -3.34
CA LEU A 173 11.82 -6.64 -3.72
C LEU A 173 11.27 -5.35 -4.36
N ALA A 174 10.97 -5.42 -5.65
CA ALA A 174 10.38 -4.33 -6.43
C ALA A 174 8.85 -4.45 -6.41
N LEU A 175 8.20 -3.58 -5.65
CA LEU A 175 6.75 -3.48 -5.59
C LEU A 175 6.28 -2.50 -6.67
N THR A 176 5.67 -3.04 -7.72
CA THR A 176 5.17 -2.28 -8.88
C THR A 176 4.19 -3.15 -9.66
N PHE A 177 3.17 -2.53 -10.24
CA PHE A 177 2.31 -3.23 -11.18
C PHE A 177 2.98 -3.41 -12.57
N ASP A 178 3.91 -2.53 -12.93
CA ASP A 178 4.73 -2.66 -14.14
C ASP A 178 6.09 -3.23 -13.75
N VAL A 179 6.27 -4.54 -13.94
CA VAL A 179 7.54 -5.24 -13.64
C VAL A 179 8.54 -5.23 -14.81
N ASN A 180 8.16 -4.68 -15.97
CA ASN A 180 8.92 -4.80 -17.22
C ASN A 180 9.45 -3.43 -17.73
N HIS A 181 9.91 -2.57 -16.83
CA HIS A 181 10.42 -1.25 -17.19
C HIS A 181 11.94 -1.13 -17.17
N LEU A 182 12.46 -0.15 -17.94
CA LEU A 182 13.90 0.06 -18.15
C LEU A 182 14.71 0.19 -16.85
N LEU A 183 14.16 0.86 -15.84
CA LEU A 183 14.86 1.07 -14.58
C LEU A 183 15.15 -0.24 -13.84
N LEU A 184 14.23 -1.23 -13.83
CA LEU A 184 14.54 -2.54 -13.24
C LEU A 184 15.61 -3.30 -14.02
N LYS A 185 15.59 -3.22 -15.37
CA LYS A 185 16.63 -3.82 -16.22
C LYS A 185 18.02 -3.22 -15.99
N GLU A 186 18.08 -1.95 -15.62
CA GLU A 186 19.35 -1.30 -15.27
C GLU A 186 19.80 -1.69 -13.86
N LEU A 187 18.88 -1.71 -12.89
CA LEU A 187 19.16 -2.10 -11.51
C LEU A 187 19.58 -3.57 -11.41
N SER A 188 19.03 -4.45 -12.25
CA SER A 188 19.40 -5.88 -12.27
C SER A 188 20.85 -6.14 -12.66
N LYS A 189 21.57 -5.14 -13.20
CA LYS A 189 23.01 -5.22 -13.43
C LYS A 189 23.84 -5.15 -12.14
N ARG A 190 23.26 -4.69 -11.04
CA ARG A 190 23.93 -4.46 -9.75
C ARG A 190 23.25 -5.12 -8.56
N TYR A 191 21.99 -5.50 -8.69
CA TYR A 191 21.15 -6.01 -7.60
C TYR A 191 20.40 -7.26 -8.05
N THR A 192 20.06 -8.12 -7.10
CA THR A 192 19.10 -9.21 -7.35
C THR A 192 17.70 -8.63 -7.25
N ILE A 193 17.09 -8.32 -8.40
CA ILE A 193 15.73 -7.76 -8.46
C ILE A 193 14.69 -8.87 -8.40
N ILE A 194 13.79 -8.77 -7.42
CA ILE A 194 12.64 -9.66 -7.24
C ILE A 194 11.40 -8.86 -7.62
N GLY A 195 10.93 -9.03 -8.84
CA GLY A 195 9.62 -8.54 -9.31
C GLY A 195 8.65 -9.71 -9.40
N VAL A 196 7.50 -9.61 -8.73
CA VAL A 196 6.52 -10.70 -8.70
C VAL A 196 5.25 -10.27 -9.42
N ASP A 197 4.94 -10.93 -10.54
CA ASP A 197 3.61 -10.82 -11.15
C ASP A 197 2.62 -11.71 -10.37
N THR A 198 1.84 -11.09 -9.50
CA THR A 198 0.89 -11.77 -8.62
C THR A 198 -0.48 -11.99 -9.27
N ILE A 199 -0.76 -11.43 -10.46
CA ILE A 199 -2.11 -11.40 -11.06
C ILE A 199 -2.65 -12.81 -11.29
N LYS A 200 -1.85 -13.67 -11.93
CA LYS A 200 -2.26 -15.05 -12.26
C LYS A 200 -2.51 -15.86 -11.00
N LEU A 201 -1.61 -15.77 -10.02
CA LEU A 201 -1.68 -16.52 -8.77
C LEU A 201 -2.88 -16.09 -7.91
N VAL A 202 -3.13 -14.78 -7.84
CA VAL A 202 -4.30 -14.23 -7.14
C VAL A 202 -5.58 -14.76 -7.78
N LYS A 203 -5.70 -14.70 -9.11
CA LYS A 203 -6.90 -15.19 -9.82
C LYS A 203 -7.17 -16.68 -9.51
N GLU A 204 -6.14 -17.51 -9.58
CA GLU A 204 -6.25 -18.96 -9.37
C GLU A 204 -6.59 -19.33 -7.92
N ARG A 205 -6.10 -18.57 -6.92
CA ARG A 205 -6.22 -18.94 -5.51
C ARG A 205 -7.38 -18.26 -4.78
N ILE A 206 -7.75 -17.06 -5.18
CA ILE A 206 -8.74 -16.23 -4.48
C ILE A 206 -10.09 -16.25 -5.23
N GLY A 207 -10.11 -16.67 -6.50
CA GLY A 207 -11.34 -16.75 -7.30
C GLY A 207 -11.83 -15.41 -7.85
N PHE A 208 -11.08 -14.33 -7.61
CA PHE A 208 -11.22 -13.04 -8.28
C PHE A 208 -9.85 -12.37 -8.40
N THR A 209 -9.76 -11.37 -9.26
CA THR A 209 -8.50 -10.66 -9.54
C THR A 209 -8.75 -9.16 -9.60
N GLY A 210 -7.66 -8.41 -9.51
CA GLY A 210 -7.65 -6.97 -9.58
C GLY A 210 -6.37 -6.41 -9.00
N ARG A 211 -5.98 -5.22 -9.48
CA ARG A 211 -4.76 -4.54 -9.04
C ARG A 211 -4.71 -4.38 -7.51
N GLU A 212 -5.83 -4.07 -6.88
CA GLU A 212 -5.89 -3.81 -5.45
C GLU A 212 -5.80 -5.09 -4.62
N VAL A 213 -6.16 -6.24 -5.21
CA VAL A 213 -6.02 -7.55 -4.59
C VAL A 213 -4.55 -8.01 -4.64
N CYS A 214 -3.89 -7.75 -5.78
CA CYS A 214 -2.45 -7.96 -5.94
C CYS A 214 -1.66 -7.10 -4.94
N ALA A 215 -2.08 -5.84 -4.76
CA ALA A 215 -1.46 -4.92 -3.80
C ALA A 215 -1.52 -5.42 -2.35
N ILE A 216 -2.48 -6.27 -1.96
CA ILE A 216 -2.51 -6.88 -0.62
C ILE A 216 -1.32 -7.84 -0.46
N VAL A 217 -1.06 -8.67 -1.47
CA VAL A 217 0.09 -9.59 -1.48
C VAL A 217 1.40 -8.81 -1.47
N ASP A 218 1.49 -7.75 -2.28
CA ASP A 218 2.65 -6.86 -2.31
C ASP A 218 2.89 -6.19 -0.95
N LEU A 219 1.83 -5.76 -0.27
CA LEU A 219 1.90 -5.20 1.08
C LEU A 219 2.45 -6.24 2.06
N LEU A 220 1.93 -7.46 2.04
CA LEU A 220 2.34 -8.56 2.93
C LEU A 220 3.77 -9.05 2.67
N LEU A 221 4.23 -9.01 1.43
CA LEU A 221 5.64 -9.26 1.09
C LEU A 221 6.52 -8.09 1.55
N GLY A 222 6.09 -6.86 1.30
CA GLY A 222 6.83 -5.65 1.62
C GLY A 222 7.09 -5.46 3.12
N ILE A 223 6.16 -5.84 4.00
CA ILE A 223 6.35 -5.73 5.47
C ILE A 223 7.52 -6.59 5.98
N LYS A 224 8.00 -7.55 5.19
CA LYS A 224 9.17 -8.39 5.51
C LYS A 224 10.50 -7.67 5.28
N CYS A 225 10.48 -6.39 4.87
CA CYS A 225 11.69 -5.59 4.74
C CYS A 225 12.52 -5.61 6.03
N SER A 226 13.80 -5.95 5.88
CA SER A 226 14.79 -6.00 6.97
C SER A 226 16.02 -5.14 6.70
N GLY A 227 16.08 -4.52 5.51
CA GLY A 227 17.10 -3.56 5.10
C GLY A 227 16.53 -2.15 4.97
N THR A 228 16.71 -1.57 3.79
CA THR A 228 16.23 -0.23 3.44
C THR A 228 14.90 -0.31 2.70
N PHE A 229 13.92 0.48 3.13
CA PHE A 229 12.70 0.73 2.37
C PHE A 229 12.83 2.04 1.59
N VAL A 230 12.59 2.00 0.28
CA VAL A 230 12.48 3.20 -0.56
C VAL A 230 11.03 3.39 -0.98
N GLY A 231 10.40 4.45 -0.48
CA GLY A 231 8.99 4.76 -0.70
C GLY A 231 8.75 6.12 -1.36
N CYS A 232 7.51 6.36 -1.71
CA CYS A 232 7.03 7.62 -2.29
C CYS A 232 6.03 8.30 -1.38
N HIS A 233 6.49 8.98 -0.33
CA HIS A 233 5.63 9.70 0.59
C HIS A 233 6.38 10.86 1.26
N ASN A 234 5.82 12.04 1.28
CA ASN A 234 6.34 13.14 2.07
C ASN A 234 5.81 13.01 3.51
N LEU A 235 6.68 12.65 4.45
CA LEU A 235 6.31 12.40 5.85
C LEU A 235 5.92 13.69 6.60
N ILE A 236 6.45 14.84 6.18
CA ILE A 236 6.19 16.14 6.79
C ILE A 236 4.82 16.66 6.37
N LEU A 237 4.56 16.66 5.06
CA LEU A 237 3.31 17.15 4.48
C LEU A 237 2.19 16.10 4.51
N LYS A 238 2.51 14.84 4.86
CA LYS A 238 1.59 13.70 4.89
C LYS A 238 0.91 13.46 3.53
N ARG A 239 1.68 13.56 2.44
CA ARG A 239 1.19 13.49 1.05
C ARG A 239 2.02 12.53 0.20
N GLY A 240 1.46 12.08 -0.92
CA GLY A 240 2.09 11.13 -1.83
C GLY A 240 1.35 9.79 -1.85
N SER A 241 2.09 8.69 -2.01
CA SER A 241 1.48 7.37 -2.07
C SER A 241 1.04 6.89 -0.68
N THR A 242 -0.27 6.66 -0.53
CA THR A 242 -0.84 6.01 0.65
C THR A 242 -0.36 4.57 0.82
N PHE A 243 0.01 3.89 -0.28
CA PHE A 243 0.64 2.57 -0.22
C PHE A 243 2.00 2.62 0.47
N SER A 244 2.89 3.53 0.05
CA SER A 244 4.20 3.69 0.70
C SER A 244 4.07 4.02 2.19
N TYR A 245 3.14 4.91 2.54
CA TYR A 245 2.88 5.26 3.93
C TYR A 245 2.37 4.07 4.73
N THR A 246 1.36 3.37 4.22
CA THR A 246 0.77 2.21 4.90
C THR A 246 1.84 1.16 5.13
N LEU A 247 2.60 0.82 4.09
CA LEU A 247 3.65 -0.17 4.18
C LEU A 247 4.71 0.21 5.20
N TRP A 248 5.19 1.46 5.19
CA TRP A 248 6.15 1.96 6.18
C TRP A 248 5.64 1.83 7.61
N LYS A 249 4.38 2.21 7.87
CA LYS A 249 3.79 2.11 9.22
C LYS A 249 3.56 0.67 9.66
N LEU A 250 3.46 -0.29 8.74
CA LEU A 250 3.31 -1.72 9.03
C LEU A 250 4.66 -2.46 9.17
N MET A 251 5.76 -1.90 8.66
CA MET A 251 7.10 -2.47 8.83
C MET A 251 7.58 -2.33 10.27
N ASN A 252 8.06 -3.42 10.85
CA ASN A 252 8.68 -3.44 12.17
C ASN A 252 10.20 -3.67 12.12
N ASN A 253 10.71 -4.22 11.01
CA ASN A 253 12.09 -4.71 10.91
C ASN A 253 12.96 -3.89 9.95
N ALA A 254 12.38 -2.93 9.23
CA ALA A 254 13.14 -2.09 8.30
C ALA A 254 14.13 -1.23 9.09
N LYS A 255 15.41 -1.28 8.72
CA LYS A 255 16.49 -0.52 9.38
C LYS A 255 16.45 0.96 9.02
N LYS A 256 15.95 1.27 7.83
CA LYS A 256 15.98 2.62 7.27
C LYS A 256 14.82 2.83 6.31
N GLY A 257 14.20 4.01 6.37
CA GLY A 257 13.31 4.53 5.34
C GLY A 257 14.03 5.56 4.48
N VAL A 258 13.70 5.61 3.19
CA VAL A 258 14.10 6.67 2.27
C VAL A 258 12.88 7.03 1.45
N PHE A 259 12.50 8.30 1.43
CA PHE A 259 11.27 8.72 0.80
C PHE A 259 11.48 9.80 -0.25
N LEU A 260 10.86 9.57 -1.40
CA LEU A 260 10.79 10.51 -2.51
C LEU A 260 9.53 11.37 -2.35
N ASP A 261 9.71 12.69 -2.39
CA ASP A 261 8.61 13.64 -2.48
C ASP A 261 8.15 13.74 -3.94
N LEU A 262 7.02 13.09 -4.25
CA LEU A 262 6.46 13.12 -5.61
C LEU A 262 5.79 14.46 -5.93
N ASP A 263 5.35 15.23 -4.93
CA ASP A 263 4.72 16.52 -5.12
C ASP A 263 5.77 17.60 -5.48
N LYS A 264 7.02 17.38 -5.06
CA LYS A 264 8.19 18.20 -5.40
C LYS A 264 9.38 17.32 -5.82
N ILE A 265 9.34 16.80 -7.04
CA ILE A 265 10.29 15.78 -7.53
C ILE A 265 11.75 16.24 -7.57
N THR A 266 12.01 17.54 -7.49
CA THR A 266 13.36 18.10 -7.43
C THR A 266 13.90 18.20 -6.00
N ALA A 267 13.05 18.17 -4.97
CA ALA A 267 13.43 18.26 -3.57
C ALA A 267 14.34 17.10 -3.14
N GLU A 268 15.16 17.32 -2.11
CA GLU A 268 16.03 16.27 -1.57
C GLU A 268 15.24 15.08 -0.98
N LEU A 269 15.93 13.95 -0.89
CA LEU A 269 15.37 12.73 -0.29
C LEU A 269 15.09 12.97 1.20
N GLN A 270 13.98 12.44 1.68
CA GLN A 270 13.70 12.37 3.11
C GLN A 270 14.23 11.03 3.64
N ILE A 271 14.97 11.06 4.73
CA ILE A 271 15.58 9.89 5.36
C ILE A 271 14.97 9.72 6.74
#